data_AF-A0A9W6T583-F1
#
_entry.id   AF-A0A9W6T583-F1
#
_cell.length_a   1.000
_cell.length_b   1.000
_cell.length_c   1.000
_cell.angle_alpha   90.00
_cell.angle_beta   90.00
_cell.angle_gamma   90.00
#
_symmetry.space_group_name_H-M   'P 1'
#
loop_
_entity.id
_entity.type
_entity.pdbx_description
1 polymer ?
#
loop_
_entity_poly.entity_id
_entity_poly.type
_entity_poly.pdbx_seq_one_letter_code
_entity_poly.pdbx_strand_id
1 'polypeptide(L)'
;MMSGNLTNLHRIKFDWKIARYFQHNLDLSVESSAKYIGMLQYVNIESFLTEKTKKPKEITFEVSNLGSYKRTGKSNNVEIIDASFSQPRGVTSGYFSCNVIGTDIGGINLVLTCIPELKQEFEKYVTIHKQLIDNLTY
;
A
#
# COMPACT_ATOMS: atom_id res chain seq x y z
N MET A 1 13.44 -25.23 -3.57
CA MET A 1 13.70 -25.04 -2.14
C MET A 1 14.94 -24.18 -2.00
N MET A 2 14.78 -22.88 -1.72
CA MET A 2 15.89 -21.98 -1.41
C MET A 2 15.70 -21.51 0.03
N SER A 3 16.35 -22.20 0.96
CA SER A 3 16.52 -21.73 2.34
C SER A 3 17.77 -20.85 2.39
N GLY A 4 17.63 -19.59 2.00
CA GLY A 4 18.64 -18.57 2.27
C GLY A 4 18.66 -18.26 3.77
N ASN A 5 19.83 -18.30 4.38
CA ASN A 5 20.05 -17.97 5.79
C ASN A 5 19.70 -16.49 6.06
N LEU A 6 18.49 -16.23 6.57
CA LEU A 6 17.99 -14.90 6.97
C LEU A 6 18.59 -14.40 8.30
N THR A 7 19.62 -15.05 8.84
CA THR A 7 20.13 -14.84 10.21
C THR A 7 20.87 -13.51 10.41
N ASN A 8 21.21 -12.77 9.34
CA ASN A 8 21.93 -11.48 9.43
C ASN A 8 21.03 -10.23 9.30
N LEU A 9 19.70 -10.35 9.19
CA LEU A 9 18.77 -9.22 9.30
C LEU A 9 18.54 -8.77 10.77
N HIS A 10 19.29 -9.32 11.71
CA HIS A 10 19.23 -8.92 13.12
C HIS A 10 19.86 -7.55 13.35
N ARG A 11 18.99 -6.53 13.29
CA ARG A 11 18.94 -5.29 14.12
C ARG A 11 18.60 -4.02 13.34
N ILE A 12 17.72 -4.07 12.34
CA ILE A 12 16.89 -2.89 12.10
C ILE A 12 15.89 -2.82 13.24
N LYS A 13 16.20 -2.04 14.27
CA LYS A 13 15.29 -1.81 15.39
C LYS A 13 14.09 -1.05 14.84
N PHE A 14 12.97 -1.75 14.69
CA PHE A 14 11.73 -1.14 14.21
C PHE A 14 11.35 0.03 15.11
N ASP A 15 11.13 1.21 14.51
CA ASP A 15 10.79 2.40 15.26
C ASP A 15 9.30 2.42 15.59
N TRP A 16 8.97 1.85 16.74
CA TRP A 16 7.62 1.87 17.31
C TRP A 16 7.09 3.28 17.60
N LYS A 17 7.93 4.33 17.60
CA LYS A 17 7.44 5.71 17.73
C LYS A 17 6.76 6.15 16.43
N ILE A 18 7.36 5.83 15.28
CA ILE A 18 6.77 6.13 13.96
C ILE A 18 5.45 5.38 13.81
N ALA A 19 5.42 4.09 14.13
CA ALA A 19 4.18 3.29 14.04
C ALA A 19 3.06 3.86 14.93
N ARG A 20 3.37 4.25 16.17
CA ARG A 20 2.40 4.89 17.07
C ARG A 20 1.94 6.25 16.59
N TYR A 21 2.84 7.04 16.02
CA TYR A 21 2.48 8.32 15.40
C TYR A 21 1.49 8.10 14.25
N PHE A 22 1.75 7.15 13.35
CA PHE A 22 0.83 6.81 12.27
C PHE A 22 -0.53 6.34 12.80
N GLN A 23 -0.55 5.40 13.75
CA GLN A 23 -1.79 4.90 14.34
C GLN A 23 -2.60 6.04 14.97
N HIS A 24 -1.95 6.90 15.75
CA HIS A 24 -2.62 8.02 16.41
C HIS A 24 -3.25 8.98 15.41
N ASN A 25 -2.55 9.34 14.33
CA ASN A 25 -3.10 10.21 13.28
C ASN A 25 -4.26 9.55 12.53
N LEU A 26 -4.18 8.23 12.29
CA LEU A 26 -5.29 7.47 11.71
C LEU A 26 -6.52 7.52 12.62
N ASP A 27 -6.36 7.20 13.91
CA ASP A 27 -7.45 7.20 14.88
C ASP A 27 -8.14 8.58 15.01
N LEU A 28 -7.36 9.67 14.92
CA LEU A 28 -7.90 11.04 14.90
C LEU A 28 -8.65 11.38 13.60
N SER A 29 -8.25 10.78 12.48
CA SER A 29 -8.84 11.04 11.16
C SER A 29 -10.11 10.24 10.89
N VAL A 30 -10.32 9.14 11.61
CA VAL A 30 -11.53 8.31 11.52
C VAL A 30 -12.60 8.89 12.46
N GLU A 31 -13.10 10.09 12.16
CA GLU A 31 -14.37 10.52 12.74
C GLU A 31 -15.48 9.58 12.25
N SER A 32 -16.42 9.17 13.12
CA SER A 32 -17.56 8.33 12.76
C SER A 32 -18.44 9.05 11.72
N SER A 33 -18.24 8.75 10.44
CA SER A 33 -18.41 9.71 9.34
C SER A 33 -19.76 9.69 8.62
N ALA A 34 -20.85 9.24 9.25
CA ALA A 34 -22.18 9.35 8.64
C ALA A 34 -22.50 10.80 8.22
N LYS A 35 -22.01 11.78 9.00
CA LYS A 35 -22.13 13.22 8.68
C LYS A 35 -21.37 13.60 7.41
N TYR A 36 -20.13 13.14 7.22
CA TYR A 36 -19.36 13.46 6.01
C TYR A 36 -19.95 12.81 4.76
N ILE A 37 -20.50 11.58 4.88
CA ILE A 37 -21.25 10.95 3.80
C ILE A 37 -22.46 11.84 3.42
N GLY A 38 -23.20 12.33 4.40
CA GLY A 38 -24.30 13.27 4.18
C GLY A 38 -23.84 14.62 3.58
N MET A 39 -22.62 15.06 3.84
CA MET A 39 -22.07 16.28 3.24
C MET A 39 -21.74 16.12 1.75
N LEU A 40 -21.53 14.90 1.25
CA LEU A 40 -21.27 14.66 -0.18
C LEU A 40 -22.43 15.13 -1.06
N GLN A 41 -23.66 15.24 -0.54
CA GLN A 41 -24.81 15.78 -1.28
C GLN A 41 -24.62 17.25 -1.69
N TYR A 42 -23.76 18.00 -1.00
CA TYR A 42 -23.47 19.41 -1.29
C TYR A 42 -22.26 19.59 -2.21
N VAL A 43 -21.59 18.50 -2.61
CA VAL A 43 -20.40 18.54 -3.46
C VAL A 43 -20.77 18.10 -4.87
N ASN A 44 -20.56 18.97 -5.86
CA ASN A 44 -20.57 18.56 -7.26
C ASN A 44 -19.27 17.78 -7.54
N ILE A 45 -19.37 16.45 -7.57
CA ILE A 45 -18.22 15.53 -7.70
C ILE A 45 -17.44 15.80 -8.98
N GLU A 46 -18.12 16.00 -10.10
CA GLU A 46 -17.48 16.24 -11.40
C GLU A 46 -16.65 17.53 -11.39
N SER A 47 -17.22 18.61 -10.86
CA SER A 47 -16.52 19.89 -10.72
C SER A 47 -15.32 19.77 -9.80
N PHE A 48 -15.49 19.10 -8.66
CA PHE A 48 -14.41 18.85 -7.70
C PHE A 48 -13.25 18.06 -8.31
N LEU A 49 -13.54 16.96 -9.01
CA LEU A 49 -12.52 16.14 -9.66
C LEU A 49 -11.81 16.91 -10.78
N THR A 50 -12.56 17.66 -11.59
CA THR A 50 -12.02 18.49 -12.67
C THR A 50 -11.08 19.58 -12.14
N GLU A 51 -11.41 20.18 -11.01
CA GLU A 51 -10.53 21.14 -10.35
C GLU A 51 -9.27 20.48 -9.80
N LYS A 52 -9.40 19.28 -9.21
CA LYS A 52 -8.25 18.52 -8.72
C LYS A 52 -7.27 18.15 -9.84
N THR A 53 -7.75 17.80 -11.03
CA THR A 53 -6.87 17.48 -12.17
C THR A 53 -6.16 18.69 -12.75
N LYS A 54 -6.65 19.91 -12.51
CA LYS A 54 -6.01 21.15 -12.96
C LYS A 54 -4.83 21.57 -12.09
N LYS A 55 -4.73 21.04 -10.86
CA LYS A 55 -3.65 21.38 -9.93
C LYS A 55 -2.48 20.41 -10.12
N PRO A 56 -1.23 20.89 -9.98
CA PRO A 56 -0.08 20.00 -9.90
C PRO A 56 -0.29 18.94 -8.80
N LYS A 57 0.14 17.73 -9.10
CA LYS A 57 -0.04 16.59 -8.21
C LYS A 57 0.87 16.76 -6.99
N GLU A 58 0.31 16.62 -5.79
CA GLU A 58 1.07 16.72 -4.55
C GLU A 58 1.88 15.44 -4.32
N ILE A 59 3.14 15.58 -3.89
CA ILE A 59 4.01 14.45 -3.57
C ILE A 59 3.50 13.79 -2.29
N THR A 60 2.66 12.78 -2.48
CA THR A 60 1.98 12.05 -1.41
C THR A 60 2.24 10.55 -1.54
N PHE A 61 2.28 9.87 -0.40
CA PHE A 61 2.36 8.42 -0.30
C PHE A 61 1.00 7.89 0.18
N GLU A 62 0.37 7.09 -0.66
CA GLU A 62 -0.96 6.55 -0.43
C GLU A 62 -0.87 5.08 0.01
N VAL A 63 -1.60 4.69 1.06
CA VAL A 63 -1.67 3.29 1.48
C VAL A 63 -3.11 2.82 1.36
N SER A 64 -3.32 1.81 0.52
CA SER A 64 -4.61 1.12 0.39
C SER A 64 -4.52 -0.24 1.07
N ASN A 65 -5.16 -0.36 2.23
CA ASN A 65 -5.20 -1.61 2.98
C ASN A 65 -6.52 -2.35 2.69
N LEU A 66 -6.44 -3.45 1.94
CA LEU A 66 -7.59 -4.28 1.58
C LEU A 66 -7.92 -5.32 2.68
N GLY A 67 -7.15 -5.34 3.77
CA GLY A 67 -7.31 -6.27 4.87
C GLY A 67 -6.71 -7.64 4.55
N SER A 68 -7.19 -8.65 5.28
CA SER A 68 -6.78 -10.04 5.12
C SER A 68 -7.97 -10.91 4.77
N TYR A 69 -7.84 -11.73 3.72
CA TYR A 69 -8.79 -12.78 3.43
C TYR A 69 -8.63 -13.89 4.46
N LYS A 70 -9.65 -14.00 5.32
CA LYS A 70 -9.74 -15.07 6.30
C LYS A 70 -10.41 -16.29 5.70
N ARG A 71 -9.95 -17.48 6.08
CA ARG A 71 -10.62 -18.73 5.71
C ARG A 71 -12.01 -18.79 6.34
N THR A 72 -13.05 -18.63 5.53
CA THR A 72 -14.45 -18.76 5.98
C THR A 72 -14.96 -20.19 5.77
N GLY A 73 -15.02 -20.97 6.85
CA GLY A 73 -15.84 -22.19 6.94
C GLY A 73 -15.19 -23.51 6.47
N LYS A 74 -15.77 -24.63 6.93
CA LYS A 74 -15.29 -26.01 6.72
C LYS A 74 -15.69 -26.63 5.36
N SER A 75 -16.41 -25.94 4.47
CA SER A 75 -17.15 -26.61 3.38
C SER A 75 -16.80 -26.25 1.94
N ASN A 76 -15.89 -25.31 1.65
CA ASN A 76 -15.60 -24.95 0.26
C ASN A 76 -14.15 -25.27 -0.09
N ASN A 77 -13.97 -26.16 -1.08
CA ASN A 77 -12.70 -26.71 -1.58
C ASN A 77 -11.79 -25.70 -2.31
N VAL A 78 -12.02 -24.39 -2.15
CA VAL A 78 -11.22 -23.34 -2.78
C VAL A 78 -10.60 -22.50 -1.69
N GLU A 79 -9.29 -22.56 -1.59
CA GLU A 79 -8.49 -21.85 -0.61
C GLU A 79 -7.65 -20.79 -1.33
N ILE A 80 -7.78 -19.53 -0.90
CA ILE A 80 -6.94 -18.44 -1.41
C ILE A 80 -5.61 -18.53 -0.67
N ILE A 81 -4.65 -19.17 -1.32
CA ILE A 81 -3.28 -19.28 -0.78
C ILE A 81 -2.61 -17.92 -0.83
N ASP A 82 -2.78 -17.19 -1.92
CA ASP A 82 -2.11 -15.92 -2.13
C ASP A 82 -3.03 -14.92 -2.83
N ALA A 83 -2.83 -13.64 -2.57
CA ALA A 83 -3.62 -12.57 -3.16
C ALA A 83 -2.74 -11.35 -3.43
N SER A 84 -2.83 -10.79 -4.63
CA SER A 84 -2.18 -9.52 -4.97
C SER A 84 -3.22 -8.55 -5.51
N PHE A 85 -3.03 -7.27 -5.22
CA PHE A 85 -3.90 -6.20 -5.69
C PHE A 85 -3.07 -5.05 -6.24
N SER A 86 -3.40 -4.64 -7.46
CA SER A 86 -2.81 -3.48 -8.11
C SER A 86 -3.92 -2.65 -8.71
N GLN A 87 -3.93 -1.36 -8.39
CA GLN A 87 -4.85 -0.38 -8.94
C GLN A 87 -4.13 0.58 -9.89
N PRO A 88 -4.71 0.92 -11.04
CA PRO A 88 -4.20 1.98 -11.89
C PRO A 88 -4.13 3.28 -11.12
N ARG A 89 -3.01 3.99 -11.26
CA ARG A 89 -2.89 5.33 -10.69
C ARG A 89 -3.58 6.33 -11.59
N GLY A 90 -4.75 6.78 -11.18
CA GLY A 90 -5.44 7.89 -11.84
C GLY A 90 -4.69 9.22 -11.69
N VAL A 91 -5.24 10.24 -12.35
CA VAL A 91 -4.72 11.62 -12.32
C VAL A 91 -4.78 12.22 -10.91
N THR A 92 -5.72 11.76 -10.07
CA THR A 92 -5.99 12.28 -8.71
C THR A 92 -5.38 11.45 -7.56
N SER A 93 -4.75 10.31 -7.86
CA SER A 93 -4.08 9.43 -6.87
C SER A 93 -2.84 10.11 -6.25
N GLY A 94 -2.19 9.51 -5.25
CA GLY A 94 -0.87 10.00 -4.80
C GLY A 94 0.25 9.90 -5.86
N TYR A 95 1.48 10.24 -5.45
CA TYR A 95 2.71 10.06 -6.25
C TYR A 95 3.27 8.63 -6.12
N PHE A 96 3.22 8.11 -4.90
CA PHE A 96 3.62 6.75 -4.51
C PHE A 96 2.44 6.06 -3.83
N SER A 97 2.33 4.75 -3.98
CA SER A 97 1.26 3.99 -3.36
C SER A 97 1.70 2.59 -3.01
N CYS A 98 1.23 2.12 -1.86
CA CYS A 98 1.39 0.76 -1.39
C CYS A 98 0.02 0.13 -1.23
N ASN A 99 -0.27 -0.88 -2.03
CA ASN A 99 -1.46 -1.70 -1.86
C ASN A 99 -1.11 -2.89 -1.00
N VAL A 100 -1.81 -3.03 0.12
CA VAL A 100 -1.57 -4.07 1.12
C VAL A 100 -2.75 -5.02 1.11
N ILE A 101 -2.45 -6.31 0.93
CA ILE A 101 -3.45 -7.36 1.04
C ILE A 101 -2.84 -8.59 1.68
N GLY A 102 -3.61 -9.22 2.57
CA GLY A 102 -3.20 -10.42 3.29
C GLY A 102 -4.04 -11.63 2.93
N THR A 103 -3.46 -12.80 3.10
CA THR A 103 -4.17 -14.09 3.22
C THR A 103 -3.66 -14.81 4.47
N ASP A 104 -4.47 -15.67 5.06
CA ASP A 104 -4.07 -16.42 6.26
C ASP A 104 -2.85 -17.34 6.03
N ILE A 105 -2.57 -17.73 4.77
CA ILE A 105 -1.57 -18.74 4.41
C ILE A 105 -0.37 -18.13 3.69
N GLY A 106 -0.61 -17.27 2.70
CA GLY A 106 0.41 -16.63 1.87
C GLY A 106 1.04 -15.41 2.54
N GLY A 107 0.49 -14.95 3.67
CA GLY A 107 1.01 -13.81 4.42
C GLY A 107 0.52 -12.50 3.82
N ILE A 108 1.41 -11.50 3.74
CA ILE A 108 1.09 -10.14 3.32
C ILE A 108 1.81 -9.82 2.03
N ASN A 109 1.06 -9.43 1.00
CA ASN A 109 1.60 -8.83 -0.20
C ASN A 109 1.54 -7.31 -0.14
N LEU A 110 2.66 -6.70 -0.53
CA LEU A 110 2.85 -5.27 -0.66
C LEU A 110 3.12 -4.95 -2.13
N VAL A 111 2.17 -4.33 -2.80
CA VAL A 111 2.34 -3.90 -4.20
C VAL A 111 2.63 -2.41 -4.21
N LEU A 112 3.90 -2.08 -4.45
CA LEU A 112 4.36 -0.70 -4.61
C LEU A 112 4.17 -0.24 -6.05
N THR A 113 3.52 0.91 -6.23
CA THR A 113 3.37 1.55 -7.54
C THR A 113 3.73 3.02 -7.44
N CYS A 114 4.14 3.61 -8.57
CA CYS A 114 4.46 5.02 -8.73
C CYS A 114 3.74 5.58 -9.96
N ILE A 115 3.73 6.90 -10.09
CA ILE A 115 3.21 7.54 -11.31
C ILE A 115 4.05 7.14 -12.54
N PRO A 116 3.43 7.07 -13.74
CA PRO A 116 4.12 6.63 -14.96
C PRO A 116 5.42 7.39 -15.26
N GLU A 117 5.47 8.68 -14.94
CA GLU A 117 6.59 9.58 -15.17
C GLU A 117 7.85 9.16 -14.40
N LEU A 118 7.69 8.47 -13.26
CA LEU A 118 8.79 7.98 -12.43
C LEU A 118 9.15 6.52 -12.70
N LYS A 119 8.49 5.86 -13.65
CA LYS A 119 8.66 4.42 -13.91
C LYS A 119 10.13 4.04 -14.14
N GLN A 120 10.85 4.77 -15.00
CA GLN A 120 12.24 4.45 -15.33
C GLN A 120 13.17 4.57 -14.11
N GLU A 121 13.00 5.61 -13.31
CA GLU A 121 13.82 5.81 -12.10
C GLU A 121 13.49 4.77 -11.03
N PHE A 122 12.21 4.41 -10.90
CA PHE A 122 11.79 3.34 -10.01
C PHE A 122 12.36 1.98 -10.42
N GLU A 123 12.34 1.65 -11.71
CA GLU A 123 12.93 0.40 -12.24
C GLU A 123 14.44 0.33 -12.01
N LYS A 124 15.17 1.45 -12.22
CA LYS A 124 16.60 1.54 -11.90
C LYS A 124 16.85 1.30 -10.42
N TYR A 125 16.10 1.98 -9.55
CA TYR A 125 16.23 1.81 -8.10
C TYR A 125 15.99 0.37 -7.67
N VAL A 126 14.91 -0.26 -8.13
CA VAL A 126 14.58 -1.66 -7.82
C VAL A 126 15.69 -2.60 -8.29
N THR A 127 16.25 -2.37 -9.47
CA THR A 127 17.34 -3.19 -10.02
C THR A 127 18.59 -3.11 -9.16
N ILE A 128 19.01 -1.90 -8.80
CA ILE A 128 20.17 -1.66 -7.93
C ILE A 128 19.93 -2.29 -6.55
N HIS A 129 18.73 -2.11 -5.99
CA HIS A 129 18.41 -2.63 -4.66
C HIS A 129 18.39 -4.17 -4.63
N LYS A 130 17.86 -4.83 -5.67
CA LYS A 130 17.94 -6.29 -5.82
C LYS A 130 19.39 -6.76 -5.89
N GLN A 131 20.22 -6.10 -6.70
CA GLN A 131 21.65 -6.43 -6.78
C GLN A 131 22.35 -6.29 -5.42
N LEU A 132 22.02 -5.25 -4.64
CA LEU A 132 22.57 -5.06 -3.29
C LEU A 132 22.13 -6.16 -2.33
N ILE A 133 20.85 -6.54 -2.35
CA ILE A 133 20.33 -7.64 -1.51
C ILE A 133 21.02 -8.95 -1.89
N ASP A 134 21.09 -9.28 -3.18
CA ASP A 134 21.70 -10.51 -3.67
C ASP A 134 23.20 -10.57 -3.31
N ASN A 135 23.92 -9.44 -3.40
CA ASN A 135 25.34 -9.34 -3.02
C ASN A 135 25.58 -9.37 -1.50
N LEU A 136 24.58 -9.05 -0.67
CA LEU A 136 24.65 -9.18 0.79
C LEU A 136 24.38 -10.62 1.29
N THR A 137 24.06 -11.55 0.38
CA THR A 137 23.67 -12.92 0.72
C THR A 137 24.81 -13.96 0.56
N TYR A 138 26.07 -13.52 0.49
CA TYR A 138 27.26 -14.39 0.46
C TYR A 138 28.02 -14.39 1.79
#